data_AF-A0A081GLQ6-F1
#
_entry.id   AF-A0A081GLQ6-F1
#
_cell.length_a   1.000
_cell.length_b   1.000
_cell.length_c   1.000
_cell.angle_alpha   90.00
_cell.angle_beta   90.00
_cell.angle_gamma   90.00
#
_symmetry.space_group_name_H-M   'P 1'
#
loop_
_entity.id
_entity.type
_entity.pdbx_description
1 polymer ?
#
loop_
_entity_poly.entity_id
_entity_poly.type
_entity_poly.pdbx_seq_one_letter_code
_entity_poly.pdbx_strand_id
1 'polypeptide(L)'
;MSSSNATTNATTNAAVLYGRISSDPELTQSLFRQALQDPSGALGRIVALGEQVGLPVSPEEVKAHLAGLDDGATKQWLVKARGGL
;
A
#
# COMPACT_ATOMS: atom_id res chain seq x y z
N MET A 1 -8.63 -25.49 16.14
CA MET A 1 -9.12 -24.10 16.32
C MET A 1 -7.95 -23.15 16.05
N SER A 2 -7.94 -22.46 14.91
CA SER A 2 -7.13 -21.27 14.54
C SER A 2 -7.16 -21.17 13.00
N SER A 3 -7.49 -20.09 12.31
CA SER A 3 -7.92 -18.74 12.69
C SER A 3 -8.63 -18.15 11.47
N SER A 4 -9.93 -17.90 11.57
CA SER A 4 -10.75 -17.37 10.45
C SER A 4 -10.95 -15.84 10.53
N ASN A 5 -9.98 -15.09 11.06
CA ASN A 5 -10.13 -13.66 11.33
C ASN A 5 -9.35 -12.71 10.39
N ALA A 6 -8.90 -13.19 9.23
CA ALA A 6 -8.04 -12.39 8.33
C ALA A 6 -8.74 -11.19 7.68
N THR A 7 -10.07 -11.23 7.47
CA THR A 7 -10.74 -10.24 6.62
C THR A 7 -10.99 -8.87 7.28
N THR A 8 -11.09 -8.79 8.61
CA THR A 8 -11.32 -7.51 9.32
C THR A 8 -10.02 -6.81 9.73
N ASN A 9 -8.95 -7.57 9.98
CA ASN A 9 -7.68 -7.04 10.46
C ASN A 9 -6.79 -6.49 9.31
N ALA A 10 -6.95 -7.08 8.13
CA ALA A 10 -6.28 -6.75 6.88
C ALA A 10 -6.36 -5.26 6.48
N THR A 11 -7.59 -4.74 6.38
CA THR A 11 -7.85 -3.34 6.03
C THR A 11 -7.28 -2.38 7.09
N THR A 12 -7.29 -2.80 8.36
CA THR A 12 -6.72 -2.03 9.47
C THR A 12 -5.19 -1.99 9.38
N ASN A 13 -4.52 -3.11 9.11
CA ASN A 13 -3.07 -3.14 8.97
C ASN A 13 -2.59 -2.27 7.80
N ALA A 14 -3.26 -2.36 6.64
CA ALA A 14 -2.94 -1.51 5.48
C ALA A 14 -3.12 -0.02 5.80
N ALA A 15 -4.19 0.35 6.51
CA ALA A 15 -4.43 1.72 6.93
C ALA A 15 -3.39 2.23 7.94
N VAL A 16 -3.02 1.42 8.94
CA VAL A 16 -1.99 1.76 9.93
C VAL A 16 -0.62 1.88 9.27
N LEU A 17 -0.29 0.98 8.35
CA LEU A 17 0.94 1.01 7.57
C LEU A 17 1.00 2.27 6.72
N TYR A 18 -0.10 2.60 6.03
CA TYR A 18 -0.18 3.80 5.23
C TYR A 18 -0.05 5.07 6.09
N GLY A 19 -0.68 5.10 7.27
CA GLY A 19 -0.52 6.19 8.23
C GLY A 19 0.94 6.39 8.70
N ARG A 20 1.68 5.29 8.89
CA ARG A 20 3.13 5.35 9.20
C ARG A 20 3.94 5.86 8.02
N ILE A 21 3.66 5.34 6.82
CA ILE A 21 4.32 5.79 5.58
C ILE A 21 4.06 7.27 5.38
N SER A 22 2.81 7.73 5.47
CA SER A 22 2.43 9.14 5.27
C SER A 22 2.97 10.08 6.34
N SER A 23 3.29 9.56 7.54
CA SER A 23 3.97 10.34 8.58
C SER A 23 5.44 10.58 8.26
N ASP A 24 6.03 9.81 7.34
CA ASP A 24 7.38 9.95 6.84
C ASP A 24 7.38 10.47 5.39
N PRO A 25 7.59 11.78 5.17
CA PRO A 25 7.55 12.38 3.85
C PRO A 25 8.66 11.86 2.91
N GLU A 26 9.84 11.49 3.44
CA GLU A 26 10.94 10.97 2.62
C GLU A 26 10.64 9.55 2.12
N LEU A 27 10.11 8.71 3.00
CA LEU A 27 9.66 7.37 2.65
C LEU A 27 8.50 7.42 1.66
N THR A 28 7.52 8.29 1.90
CA THR A 28 6.38 8.50 1.00
C THR A 28 6.84 8.93 -0.39
N GLN A 29 7.70 9.95 -0.49
CA GLN A 29 8.21 10.42 -1.78
C GLN A 29 9.06 9.35 -2.50
N SER A 30 9.83 8.57 -1.75
CA SER A 30 10.64 7.49 -2.32
C SER A 30 9.76 6.36 -2.88
N LEU A 31 8.73 5.95 -2.15
CA LEU A 31 7.74 4.98 -2.63
C LEU A 31 6.96 5.51 -3.83
N PHE A 32 6.55 6.77 -3.80
CA PHE A 32 5.84 7.43 -4.90
C PHE A 32 6.70 7.48 -6.17
N ARG A 33 7.95 7.96 -6.07
CA ARG A 33 8.90 7.97 -7.20
C ARG A 33 9.15 6.56 -7.74
N GLN A 34 9.35 5.60 -6.84
CA GLN A 34 9.56 4.21 -7.24
C GLN A 34 8.35 3.70 -8.01
N ALA A 35 7.13 4.07 -7.63
CA ALA A 35 5.95 3.58 -8.31
C ALA A 35 5.63 4.25 -9.65
N LEU A 36 6.07 5.50 -9.83
CA LEU A 36 6.05 6.15 -11.13
C LEU A 36 6.94 5.43 -12.15
N GLN A 37 8.01 4.76 -11.70
CA GLN A 37 8.94 4.01 -12.56
C GLN A 37 8.61 2.51 -12.60
N ASP A 38 8.32 1.92 -11.44
CA ASP A 38 8.02 0.52 -11.20
C ASP A 38 6.90 0.38 -10.13
N PRO A 39 5.63 0.36 -10.56
CA PRO A 39 4.47 0.25 -9.67
C PRO A 39 4.39 -1.10 -8.96
N SER A 40 4.88 -2.17 -9.59
CA SER A 40 4.91 -3.52 -9.01
C SER A 40 5.96 -3.60 -7.90
N GLY A 41 7.14 -3.02 -8.12
CA GLY A 41 8.21 -2.92 -7.13
C GLY A 41 7.81 -2.06 -5.93
N ALA A 42 7.12 -0.93 -6.15
CA ALA A 42 6.59 -0.11 -5.06
C ALA A 42 5.57 -0.86 -4.20
N LEU A 43 4.67 -1.62 -4.82
CA LEU A 43 3.71 -2.46 -4.10
C LEU A 43 4.42 -3.53 -3.25
N GLY A 44 5.39 -4.24 -3.83
CA GLY A 44 6.18 -5.23 -3.10
C GLY A 44 6.95 -4.62 -1.93
N ARG A 45 7.46 -3.40 -2.10
CA ARG A 45 8.15 -2.65 -1.03
C ARG A 45 7.21 -2.27 0.11
N ILE A 46 5.97 -1.90 -0.16
CA ILE A 46 4.96 -1.64 0.88
C ILE A 46 4.67 -2.91 1.67
N VAL A 47 4.47 -4.04 0.99
CA VAL A 47 4.23 -5.35 1.63
C VAL A 47 5.41 -5.72 2.55
N ALA A 48 6.64 -5.62 2.03
CA ALA A 48 7.85 -5.89 2.80
C ALA A 48 8.05 -4.91 3.98
N LEU A 49 7.61 -3.65 3.83
CA LEU A 49 7.63 -2.67 4.92
C LEU A 49 6.65 -3.09 6.02
N GLY A 50 5.45 -3.55 5.63
CA GLY A 50 4.45 -4.09 6.53
C GLY A 50 5.01 -5.22 7.39
N GLU A 51 5.64 -6.21 6.76
CA GLU A 51 6.28 -7.32 7.49
C GLU A 51 7.36 -6.84 8.47
N GLN A 52 8.21 -5.90 8.05
CA GLN A 52 9.29 -5.36 8.89
C GLN A 52 8.78 -4.63 10.14
N VAL A 53 7.64 -3.94 10.04
CA VAL A 53 7.08 -3.16 11.16
C VAL A 53 6.03 -3.93 11.98
N GLY A 54 5.84 -5.22 11.71
CA GLY A 54 4.87 -6.07 12.39
C GLY A 54 3.42 -5.86 11.94
N LEU A 55 3.21 -5.28 10.75
CA LEU A 55 1.92 -5.06 10.10
C LEU A 55 1.88 -5.85 8.78
N PRO A 56 1.80 -7.19 8.82
CA PRO A 56 1.74 -7.99 7.61
C PRO A 56 0.49 -7.61 6.80
N VAL A 57 0.70 -7.30 5.52
CA VAL A 57 -0.34 -6.93 4.55
C VAL A 57 -0.06 -7.60 3.21
N SER A 58 -1.11 -8.00 2.50
CA SER A 58 -0.99 -8.58 1.17
C SER A 58 -1.04 -7.50 0.08
N PRO A 59 -0.46 -7.75 -1.11
CA PRO A 59 -0.56 -6.82 -2.22
C PRO A 59 -2.01 -6.50 -2.64
N GLU A 60 -2.94 -7.45 -2.48
CA GLU A 60 -4.36 -7.23 -2.73
C GLU A 60 -5.01 -6.29 -1.72
N GLU A 61 -4.65 -6.40 -0.43
CA GLU A 61 -5.15 -5.53 0.63
C GLU A 61 -4.66 -4.10 0.46
N VAL A 62 -3.39 -3.93 0.12
CA VAL A 62 -2.79 -2.63 -0.18
C VAL A 62 -3.53 -1.99 -1.36
N LYS A 63 -3.78 -2.74 -2.45
CA LYS A 63 -4.59 -2.28 -3.57
C LYS A 63 -6.02 -1.92 -3.18
N ALA A 64 -6.69 -2.74 -2.35
CA ALA A 64 -8.05 -2.51 -1.89
C ALA A 64 -8.14 -1.24 -1.02
N HIS A 65 -7.17 -1.04 -0.12
CA HIS A 65 -7.08 0.16 0.71
C HIS A 65 -6.86 1.42 -0.14
N LEU A 66 -5.91 1.37 -1.08
CA LEU A 66 -5.64 2.47 -2.01
C LEU A 66 -6.83 2.79 -2.92
N ALA A 67 -7.58 1.78 -3.35
CA ALA A 67 -8.82 1.96 -4.12
C ALA A 67 -9.91 2.66 -3.28
N GLY A 68 -9.91 2.48 -1.95
CA GLY A 68 -10.80 3.15 -1.00
C GLY A 68 -10.39 4.59 -0.64
N LEU A 69 -9.10 4.95 -0.79
CA LEU A 69 -8.63 6.32 -0.54
C LEU A 69 -9.12 7.25 -1.67
N ASP A 70 -10.09 8.11 -1.41
CA ASP A 70 -10.65 9.05 -2.41
C ASP A 70 -9.70 10.19 -2.83
N ASP A 71 -8.50 10.21 -2.23
CA ASP A 71 -7.50 11.23 -2.50
C ASP A 71 -6.82 10.98 -3.86
N GLY A 72 -7.24 11.73 -4.87
CA GLY A 72 -6.82 11.59 -6.27
C GLY A 72 -5.32 11.68 -6.53
N ALA A 73 -4.52 12.17 -5.57
CA ALA A 73 -3.06 12.14 -5.64
C ALA A 73 -2.48 10.76 -5.27
N THR A 74 -3.08 10.07 -4.30
CA THR A 74 -2.66 8.76 -3.82
C THR A 74 -3.07 7.63 -4.76
N LYS A 75 -4.25 7.73 -5.39
CA LYS A 75 -4.69 6.74 -6.39
C LYS A 75 -3.84 6.74 -7.67
N GLN A 76 -3.36 7.90 -8.09
CA GLN A 76 -2.84 8.05 -9.44
C GLN A 76 -1.48 7.38 -9.69
N TRP A 77 -0.66 7.18 -8.67
CA TRP A 77 0.66 6.57 -8.89
C TRP A 77 0.61 5.04 -9.08
N LEU A 78 -0.41 4.35 -8.57
CA LEU A 78 -0.63 2.92 -8.83
C LEU A 78 -1.67 2.63 -9.92
N VAL A 79 -2.68 3.49 -10.09
CA VAL A 79 -3.74 3.28 -11.10
C VAL A 79 -3.26 3.65 -12.50
N LYS A 80 -2.39 4.66 -12.65
CA LYS A 80 -1.89 5.11 -13.97
C LYS A 80 -0.98 4.08 -14.65
N ALA A 81 -0.48 3.10 -13.91
CA ALA A 81 0.22 1.92 -14.45
C ALA A 81 -0.65 1.05 -15.39
N ARG A 82 -1.99 1.22 -15.39
CA ARG A 82 -2.93 0.55 -16.31
C ARG A 82 -3.43 1.43 -17.45
N GLY A 83 -2.89 2.64 -17.63
CA GLY A 83 -3.28 3.59 -18.67
C GLY A 83 -2.28 3.66 -19.82
N GLY A 84 -1.88 2.52 -20.37
CA GLY A 84 -1.36 2.46 -21.74
C GLY A 84 -2.55 2.63 -22.69
N LEU A 85 -2.38 3.52 -23.68
CA LEU A 85 -3.29 3.78 -24.79
C LEU A 85 -3.76 2.51 -25.49
#